data_AF-B7EKP4-F1
#
_entry.id   AF-B7EKP4-F1
#
_cell.length_a   1.000
_cell.length_b   1.000
_cell.length_c   1.000
_cell.angle_alpha   90.00
_cell.angle_beta   90.00
_cell.angle_gamma   90.00
#
_symmetry.space_group_name_H-M   'P 1'
#
loop_
_entity.id
_entity.type
_entity.pdbx_description
1 polymer ?
#
loop_
_entity_poly.entity_id
_entity_poly.type
_entity_poly.pdbx_seq_one_letter_code
_entity_poly.pdbx_strand_id
1 'polypeptide(L)'
;MWCCTCLWTSDDYSKSCPGYIEPVLVILHEQEPTWAGRILSKHHTCMISAFSISMTLKQHPVIWSAANLPHDAYQLLAVPPPISGVLVICANSIHYHSQSTSCSLDLNNFSSHPDGSPEISKSNFQVELDAAKATWLSNDIVMFSTKAGEMLLLTVVYDGRVVQRLDLMKSKASVLSSAVTSIGNSFFFLGSRLGDSLLVQFSYCASKSVLQDLTNERSADIEGDLPFSKRLKRIPSDVLQDVTSVEELSFQNIIAPNSLESAQV
;
A
#
# COMPACT_ATOMS: atom_id res chain seq x y z
N MET A 1 3.51 12.22 -24.37
CA MET A 1 3.93 12.89 -23.13
C MET A 1 2.89 12.56 -22.07
N TRP A 2 3.07 11.45 -21.37
CA TRP A 2 2.28 11.16 -20.18
C TRP A 2 3.03 11.81 -19.02
N CYS A 3 2.43 12.82 -18.38
CA CYS A 3 2.98 13.47 -17.20
C CYS A 3 2.02 13.15 -16.06
N CYS A 4 2.47 12.34 -15.10
CA CYS A 4 1.69 12.06 -13.91
C CYS A 4 2.25 12.86 -12.76
N THR A 5 1.37 13.60 -12.09
CA THR A 5 1.75 14.58 -11.09
C THR A 5 1.14 14.19 -9.76
N CYS A 6 1.96 14.16 -8.71
CA CYS A 6 1.49 14.09 -7.34
C CYS A 6 1.96 15.36 -6.61
N LEU A 7 0.99 16.14 -6.15
CA LEU A 7 1.24 17.37 -5.41
C LEU A 7 1.06 17.11 -3.91
N TRP A 8 2.00 17.61 -3.12
CA TRP A 8 1.87 17.72 -1.68
C TRP A 8 1.49 19.17 -1.36
N THR A 9 0.23 19.41 -0.97
CA THR A 9 -0.21 20.72 -0.47
C THR A 9 -0.24 20.71 1.05
N SER A 10 0.18 21.81 1.67
CA SER A 10 0.18 21.99 3.12
C SER A 10 -1.24 22.19 3.71
N ASP A 11 -2.28 22.33 2.87
CA ASP A 11 -3.60 22.83 3.28
C ASP A 11 -4.75 21.79 3.26
N ASP A 12 -4.51 20.54 2.88
CA ASP A 12 -5.56 19.51 2.98
C ASP A 12 -5.41 18.66 4.24
N TYR A 13 -6.38 18.80 5.13
CA TYR A 13 -6.56 18.10 6.41
C TYR A 13 -6.56 16.55 6.35
N SER A 14 -6.28 15.96 5.18
CA SER A 14 -6.21 14.50 4.99
C SER A 14 -4.92 14.00 4.31
N LYS A 15 -4.00 14.87 3.86
CA LYS A 15 -2.77 14.45 3.15
C LYS A 15 -1.56 15.37 3.40
N SER A 16 -1.37 15.81 4.65
CA SER A 16 -0.16 16.56 5.01
C SER A 16 1.01 15.62 5.31
N CYS A 17 2.17 15.83 4.70
CA CYS A 17 3.44 15.26 5.17
C CYS A 17 4.04 16.21 6.21
N PRO A 18 4.29 15.81 7.47
CA PRO A 18 5.01 16.62 8.43
C PRO A 18 6.50 16.60 8.07
N GLY A 19 7.05 17.73 7.60
CA GLY A 19 8.50 17.90 7.47
C GLY A 19 9.00 18.86 6.41
N TYR A 20 8.18 19.22 5.42
CA TYR A 20 8.56 20.20 4.40
C TYR A 20 7.87 21.54 4.69
N ILE A 21 8.68 22.59 4.87
CA ILE A 21 8.21 23.96 5.11
C ILE A 21 7.57 24.53 3.84
N GLU A 22 7.99 24.03 2.67
CA GLU A 22 7.46 24.39 1.36
C GLU A 22 6.75 23.18 0.72
N PRO A 23 5.69 23.40 -0.07
CA PRO A 23 5.00 22.32 -0.79
C PRO A 23 5.94 21.64 -1.77
N VAL A 24 5.93 20.31 -1.78
CA VAL A 24 6.74 19.49 -2.68
C VAL A 24 5.85 19.01 -3.83
N LEU A 25 6.37 19.04 -5.06
CA LEU A 25 5.71 18.49 -6.23
C LEU A 25 6.56 17.37 -6.82
N VAL A 26 5.98 16.17 -6.94
CA VAL A 26 6.65 15.04 -7.57
C VAL A 26 6.03 14.79 -8.94
N ILE A 27 6.88 14.75 -9.95
CA ILE A 27 6.49 14.54 -11.34
C ILE A 27 7.11 13.24 -11.82
N LEU A 28 6.28 12.32 -12.33
CA LEU A 28 6.69 11.19 -13.14
C LEU A 28 6.67 11.63 -14.60
N HIS A 29 7.83 11.55 -15.23
CA HIS A 29 8.02 11.90 -16.63
C HIS A 29 8.97 10.91 -17.29
N GLU A 30 9.08 11.03 -18.60
CA GLU A 30 9.91 10.16 -19.42
C GLU A 30 11.02 11.00 -20.04
N GLN A 31 12.27 10.62 -19.79
CA GLN A 31 13.43 11.36 -20.30
C GLN A 31 13.52 11.27 -21.82
N GLU A 32 13.25 10.07 -22.35
CA GLU A 32 13.23 9.78 -23.78
C GLU A 32 12.00 8.91 -24.10
N PRO A 33 11.01 9.42 -24.85
CA PRO A 33 9.79 8.68 -25.15
C PRO A 33 10.04 7.31 -25.82
N THR A 34 9.51 6.25 -25.20
CA THR A 34 9.51 4.88 -25.72
C THR A 34 8.10 4.33 -25.92
N TRP A 35 8.00 3.16 -26.52
CA TRP A 35 6.74 2.42 -26.71
C TRP A 35 7.04 0.92 -26.79
N ALA A 36 5.99 0.09 -26.72
CA ALA A 36 6.12 -1.36 -26.59
C ALA A 36 7.05 -2.02 -27.62
N GLY A 37 7.03 -1.59 -28.88
CA GLY A 37 7.90 -2.16 -29.93
C GLY A 37 9.36 -1.72 -29.88
N ARG A 38 9.74 -0.76 -29.02
CA ARG A 38 11.14 -0.31 -28.83
C ARG A 38 11.77 -0.78 -27.54
N ILE A 39 11.06 -1.54 -26.69
CA ILE A 39 11.54 -2.02 -25.37
C ILE A 39 12.89 -2.75 -25.48
N LEU A 40 13.09 -3.53 -26.55
CA LEU A 40 14.37 -4.24 -26.80
C LEU A 40 15.57 -3.29 -26.90
N SER A 41 15.36 -2.06 -27.37
CA SER A 41 16.41 -1.06 -27.57
C SER A 41 16.43 0.04 -26.49
N LYS A 42 15.25 0.38 -25.96
CA LYS A 42 15.01 1.50 -25.05
C LYS A 42 14.01 1.03 -24.00
N HIS A 43 14.55 0.54 -22.90
CA HIS A 43 13.84 0.23 -21.66
C HIS A 43 14.30 1.21 -20.57
N HIS A 44 13.54 1.29 -19.48
CA HIS A 44 13.82 2.14 -18.31
C HIS A 44 13.97 3.63 -18.61
N THR A 45 13.03 4.19 -19.37
CA THR A 45 13.04 5.59 -19.82
C THR A 45 12.38 6.57 -18.84
N CYS A 46 11.64 6.05 -17.85
CA CYS A 46 10.91 6.87 -16.89
C CYS A 46 11.83 7.38 -15.78
N MET A 47 11.48 8.54 -15.24
CA MET A 47 12.13 9.13 -14.08
C MET A 47 11.14 9.97 -13.25
N ILE A 48 11.42 10.09 -11.96
CA ILE A 48 10.71 10.98 -11.06
C ILE A 48 11.61 12.14 -10.65
N SER A 49 11.01 13.32 -10.52
CA SER A 49 11.68 14.53 -10.05
C SER A 49 10.81 15.23 -9.01
N ALA A 50 11.37 15.45 -7.83
CA ALA A 50 10.73 16.16 -6.75
C ALA A 50 11.21 17.62 -6.70
N PHE A 51 10.28 18.56 -6.72
CA PHE A 51 10.52 20.01 -6.73
C PHE A 51 10.02 20.63 -5.42
N SER A 52 10.82 21.49 -4.79
CA SER A 52 10.34 22.35 -3.70
C SER A 52 9.75 23.60 -4.33
N ILE A 53 8.49 23.93 -4.06
CA ILE A 53 7.85 25.11 -4.64
C ILE A 53 7.91 26.26 -3.63
N SER A 54 8.86 27.16 -3.83
CA SER A 54 8.93 28.41 -3.06
C SER A 54 8.09 29.49 -3.74
N MET A 55 6.90 29.76 -3.21
CA MET A 55 6.04 30.83 -3.74
C MET A 55 6.61 32.23 -3.49
N THR A 56 7.37 32.40 -2.39
CA THR A 56 8.00 33.67 -2.01
C THR A 56 9.14 34.03 -2.96
N LEU A 57 10.04 33.08 -3.24
CA LEU A 57 11.19 33.30 -4.11
C LEU A 57 10.87 33.06 -5.59
N LYS A 58 9.68 32.52 -5.91
CA LYS A 58 9.27 32.07 -7.25
C LYS A 58 10.29 31.12 -7.89
N GLN A 59 10.92 30.30 -7.06
CA GLN A 59 11.91 29.30 -7.47
C GLN A 59 11.37 27.90 -7.19
N HIS A 60 11.76 26.96 -8.04
CA HIS A 60 11.37 25.56 -7.92
C HIS A 60 12.60 24.63 -8.08
N PRO A 61 13.52 24.63 -7.11
CA PRO A 61 14.68 23.73 -7.17
C PRO A 61 14.24 22.26 -7.11
N VAL A 62 14.95 21.41 -7.86
CA VAL A 62 14.84 19.95 -7.74
C VAL A 62 15.53 19.53 -6.46
N ILE A 63 14.79 18.90 -5.54
CA ILE A 63 15.30 18.46 -4.23
C ILE A 63 15.95 17.08 -4.35
N TRP A 64 15.35 16.20 -5.15
CA TRP A 64 15.86 14.88 -5.48
C TRP A 64 15.18 14.34 -6.74
N SER A 65 15.81 13.35 -7.38
CA SER A 65 15.30 12.67 -8.56
C SER A 65 15.73 11.21 -8.56
N ALA A 66 14.91 10.33 -9.12
CA ALA A 66 15.28 8.94 -9.40
C ALA A 66 15.04 8.64 -10.88
N ALA A 67 16.09 8.18 -11.56
CA ALA A 67 16.08 7.81 -12.97
C ALA A 67 16.08 6.28 -13.14
N ASN A 68 16.03 5.82 -14.39
CA ASN A 68 16.01 4.40 -14.75
C ASN A 68 14.80 3.64 -14.19
N LEU A 69 13.65 4.30 -14.10
CA LEU A 69 12.39 3.64 -13.74
C LEU A 69 11.84 2.90 -14.96
N PRO A 70 11.12 1.78 -14.76
CA PRO A 70 10.49 1.04 -15.84
C PRO A 70 9.61 1.92 -16.73
N HIS A 71 9.65 1.66 -18.02
CA HIS A 71 8.91 2.40 -19.06
C HIS A 71 7.39 2.28 -18.95
N ASP A 72 6.89 1.30 -18.19
CA ASP A 72 5.48 1.02 -17.93
C ASP A 72 4.97 1.72 -16.65
N ALA A 73 5.75 2.65 -16.08
CA ALA A 73 5.32 3.51 -14.98
C ALA A 73 4.24 4.50 -15.45
N TYR A 74 3.08 4.49 -14.81
CA TYR A 74 1.94 5.31 -15.25
C TYR A 74 1.25 6.09 -14.13
N GLN A 75 1.48 5.77 -12.85
CA GLN A 75 0.81 6.45 -11.74
C GLN A 75 1.77 6.66 -10.57
N LEU A 76 1.58 7.78 -9.89
CA LEU A 76 2.23 8.08 -8.62
C LEU A 76 1.21 8.04 -7.48
N LEU A 77 1.65 7.62 -6.30
CA LEU A 77 0.89 7.66 -5.07
C LEU A 77 1.77 8.19 -3.94
N ALA A 78 1.39 9.34 -3.39
CA ALA A 78 2.04 9.96 -2.25
C ALA A 78 1.90 9.07 -1.01
N VAL A 79 3.00 8.73 -0.33
CA VAL A 79 3.00 7.90 0.88
C VAL A 79 2.67 8.76 2.11
N PRO A 80 1.58 8.46 2.84
CA PRO A 80 1.18 9.27 3.98
C PRO A 80 2.21 9.21 5.13
N PRO A 81 2.12 10.15 6.08
CA PRO A 81 2.92 10.10 7.31
C PRO A 81 2.64 8.82 8.08
N PRO A 82 3.64 8.26 8.79
CA PRO A 82 4.96 8.83 9.10
C PRO A 82 6.09 8.45 8.12
N ILE A 83 5.83 7.57 7.15
CA ILE A 83 6.86 6.97 6.27
C ILE A 83 7.41 8.01 5.30
N SER A 84 6.52 8.83 4.70
CA SER A 84 6.84 9.80 3.64
C SER A 84 7.42 9.15 2.38
N GLY A 85 7.52 9.88 1.27
CA GLY A 85 8.02 9.35 -0.01
C GLY A 85 6.90 9.06 -1.01
N VAL A 86 7.22 8.36 -2.09
CA VAL A 86 6.29 8.12 -3.21
C VAL A 86 6.34 6.68 -3.67
N LEU A 87 5.16 6.13 -3.96
CA LEU A 87 5.01 4.87 -4.69
C LEU A 87 4.81 5.19 -6.17
N VAL A 88 5.64 4.60 -7.01
CA VAL A 88 5.52 4.56 -8.46
C VAL A 88 4.87 3.25 -8.84
N ILE A 89 3.71 3.33 -9.47
CA ILE A 89 2.94 2.18 -9.93
C ILE A 89 3.25 1.98 -11.41
N CYS A 90 3.78 0.80 -11.73
CA CYS A 90 3.98 0.32 -13.08
C CYS A 90 3.00 -0.82 -13.38
N ALA A 91 2.90 -1.24 -14.64
CA ALA A 91 2.06 -2.39 -15.00
C ALA A 91 2.59 -3.69 -14.36
N ASN A 92 3.91 -3.88 -14.32
CA ASN A 92 4.53 -5.14 -13.91
C ASN A 92 5.35 -5.07 -12.60
N SER A 93 5.47 -3.88 -12.00
CA SER A 93 6.27 -3.66 -10.79
C SER A 93 5.73 -2.47 -9.98
N ILE A 94 6.10 -2.42 -8.69
CA ILE A 94 5.81 -1.30 -7.79
C ILE A 94 7.13 -0.82 -7.21
N HIS A 95 7.38 0.49 -7.24
CA HIS A 95 8.62 1.07 -6.71
C HIS A 95 8.31 2.12 -5.65
N TYR A 96 8.86 1.96 -4.46
CA TYR A 96 8.91 2.99 -3.44
C TYR A 96 10.20 3.80 -3.60
N HIS A 97 10.07 5.13 -3.61
CA HIS A 97 11.20 6.05 -3.60
C HIS A 97 11.02 7.13 -2.54
N SER A 98 12.09 7.38 -1.80
CA SER A 98 12.27 8.54 -0.94
C SER A 98 13.60 9.22 -1.28
N GLN A 99 13.92 10.32 -0.60
CA GLN A 99 15.20 11.00 -0.78
C GLN A 99 16.42 10.13 -0.37
N SER A 100 16.22 9.14 0.51
CA SER A 100 17.32 8.35 1.08
C SER A 100 17.27 6.86 0.76
N THR A 101 16.07 6.33 0.50
CA THR A 101 15.86 4.90 0.29
C THR A 101 14.96 4.63 -0.91
N SER A 102 15.20 3.51 -1.56
CA SER A 102 14.37 2.97 -2.63
C SER A 102 14.14 1.49 -2.41
N CYS A 103 12.93 1.02 -2.70
CA CYS A 103 12.56 -0.38 -2.61
C CYS A 103 11.64 -0.72 -3.79
N SER A 104 11.72 -1.93 -4.32
CA SER A 104 10.93 -2.35 -5.47
C SER A 104 10.33 -3.73 -5.23
N LEU A 105 9.17 -3.97 -5.85
CA LEU A 105 8.45 -5.24 -5.83
C LEU A 105 8.05 -5.63 -7.25
N ASP A 106 8.45 -6.82 -7.65
CA ASP A 106 8.05 -7.42 -8.92
C ASP A 106 6.74 -8.13 -8.80
N LEU A 107 5.88 -7.93 -9.80
CA LEU A 107 4.55 -8.52 -9.81
C LEU A 107 4.45 -9.71 -10.73
N ASN A 108 5.32 -9.84 -11.73
CA ASN A 108 5.30 -10.92 -12.72
C ASN A 108 6.65 -11.04 -13.44
N ASN A 109 6.77 -12.02 -14.34
CA ASN A 109 8.00 -12.28 -15.09
C ASN A 109 8.31 -11.27 -16.21
N PHE A 110 7.40 -10.32 -16.47
CA PHE A 110 7.61 -9.24 -17.43
C PHE A 110 8.19 -7.98 -16.76
N SER A 111 8.42 -8.00 -15.44
CA SER A 111 9.11 -6.92 -14.75
C SER A 111 10.52 -6.76 -15.31
N SER A 112 10.81 -5.60 -15.90
CA SER A 112 12.14 -5.28 -16.41
C SER A 112 12.94 -4.55 -15.34
N HIS A 113 14.18 -4.98 -15.09
CA HIS A 113 15.11 -4.34 -14.16
C HIS A 113 16.34 -3.83 -14.85
N PRO A 114 16.94 -2.74 -14.35
CA PRO A 114 18.22 -2.31 -14.85
C PRO A 114 19.29 -3.38 -14.53
N ASP A 115 20.15 -3.65 -15.50
CA ASP A 115 21.23 -4.62 -15.37
C ASP A 115 22.13 -4.29 -14.17
N GLY A 116 22.37 -5.28 -13.30
CA GLY A 116 23.22 -5.12 -12.11
C GLY A 116 22.53 -4.51 -10.88
N SER A 117 21.20 -4.38 -10.90
CA SER A 117 20.43 -4.01 -9.70
C SER A 117 20.52 -5.09 -8.60
N PRO A 118 20.43 -4.71 -7.31
CA PRO A 118 20.34 -5.65 -6.21
C PRO A 118 19.08 -6.53 -6.35
N GLU A 119 19.06 -7.70 -5.73
CA GLU A 119 17.94 -8.65 -5.81
C GLU A 119 16.63 -7.97 -5.36
N ILE A 120 15.69 -7.84 -6.30
CA ILE A 120 14.39 -7.20 -6.08
C ILE A 120 13.42 -8.22 -5.50
N SER A 121 12.60 -7.77 -4.53
CA SER A 121 11.59 -8.62 -3.92
C SER A 121 10.57 -9.02 -4.98
N LYS A 122 10.20 -10.31 -5.03
CA LYS A 122 9.19 -10.83 -5.94
C LYS A 122 7.91 -11.12 -5.19
N SER A 123 6.76 -10.83 -5.81
CA SER A 123 5.46 -11.19 -5.27
C SER A 123 5.28 -12.71 -5.23
N ASN A 124 4.53 -13.19 -4.24
CA ASN A 124 4.21 -14.61 -4.09
C ASN A 124 3.29 -15.17 -5.19
N PHE A 125 2.67 -14.28 -5.97
CA PHE A 125 1.76 -14.62 -7.06
C PHE A 125 1.94 -13.62 -8.20
N GLN A 126 1.61 -14.05 -9.42
CA GLN A 126 1.71 -13.20 -10.60
C GLN A 126 0.47 -12.33 -10.78
N VAL A 127 0.67 -11.04 -10.99
CA VAL A 127 -0.41 -10.08 -11.27
C VAL A 127 0.07 -8.93 -12.15
N GLU A 128 -0.87 -8.24 -12.78
CA GLU A 128 -0.62 -7.06 -13.61
C GLU A 128 -1.45 -5.90 -13.06
N LEU A 129 -0.82 -4.75 -12.83
CA LEU A 129 -1.46 -3.53 -12.34
C LEU A 129 -1.75 -2.52 -13.45
N ASP A 130 -1.81 -2.96 -14.70
CA ASP A 130 -2.22 -2.09 -15.81
C ASP A 130 -3.64 -1.51 -15.56
N ALA A 131 -3.74 -0.19 -15.67
CA ALA A 131 -4.92 0.63 -15.40
C ALA A 131 -5.57 0.44 -14.01
N ALA A 132 -4.87 -0.17 -13.05
CA ALA A 132 -5.36 -0.37 -11.70
C ALA A 132 -5.72 0.96 -11.00
N LYS A 133 -6.64 0.89 -10.05
CA LYS A 133 -7.02 2.02 -9.18
C LYS A 133 -6.53 1.76 -7.78
N ALA A 134 -5.95 2.77 -7.15
CA ALA A 134 -5.33 2.65 -5.84
C ALA A 134 -5.85 3.71 -4.86
N THR A 135 -6.05 3.32 -3.61
CA THR A 135 -6.27 4.24 -2.48
C THR A 135 -5.57 3.74 -1.23
N TRP A 136 -5.19 4.66 -0.35
CA TRP A 136 -4.73 4.32 0.99
C TRP A 136 -5.92 3.93 1.87
N LEU A 137 -5.83 2.78 2.52
CA LEU A 137 -6.75 2.37 3.58
C LEU A 137 -6.23 2.76 4.97
N SER A 138 -4.90 2.74 5.11
CA SER A 138 -4.15 3.11 6.32
C SER A 138 -2.88 3.84 5.89
N ASN A 139 -1.98 4.18 6.82
CA ASN A 139 -0.71 4.81 6.50
C ASN A 139 0.30 3.86 5.84
N ASP A 140 0.08 2.55 5.98
CA ASP A 140 0.95 1.46 5.58
C ASP A 140 0.28 0.50 4.59
N ILE A 141 -1.05 0.60 4.41
CA ILE A 141 -1.83 -0.30 3.56
C ILE A 141 -2.43 0.47 2.39
N VAL A 142 -2.02 0.09 1.19
CA VAL A 142 -2.64 0.52 -0.08
C VAL A 142 -3.52 -0.59 -0.60
N MET A 143 -4.72 -0.24 -1.04
CA MET A 143 -5.59 -1.14 -1.75
C MET A 143 -5.58 -0.83 -3.24
N PHE A 144 -5.41 -1.88 -4.04
CA PHE A 144 -5.52 -1.84 -5.49
C PHE A 144 -6.78 -2.59 -5.94
N SER A 145 -7.47 -2.03 -6.93
CA SER A 145 -8.45 -2.76 -7.75
C SER A 145 -7.88 -2.86 -9.17
N THR A 146 -7.66 -4.08 -9.63
CA THR A 146 -7.09 -4.35 -10.96
C THR A 146 -8.15 -4.19 -12.06
N LYS A 147 -7.73 -4.16 -13.33
CA LYS A 147 -8.65 -4.16 -14.49
C LYS A 147 -9.59 -5.38 -14.53
N ALA A 148 -9.20 -6.49 -13.91
CA ALA A 148 -10.02 -7.70 -13.78
C ALA A 148 -10.99 -7.64 -12.57
N GLY A 149 -10.93 -6.56 -11.78
CA GLY A 149 -11.73 -6.36 -10.58
C GLY A 149 -11.11 -6.96 -9.32
N GLU A 150 -9.99 -7.68 -9.44
CA GLU A 150 -9.34 -8.30 -8.29
C GLU A 150 -8.87 -7.24 -7.30
N MET A 151 -9.12 -7.51 -6.02
CA MET A 151 -8.73 -6.62 -4.93
C MET A 151 -7.40 -7.09 -4.34
N LEU A 152 -6.40 -6.22 -4.32
CA LEU A 152 -5.08 -6.50 -3.75
C LEU A 152 -4.76 -5.52 -2.64
N LEU A 153 -4.02 -5.98 -1.62
CA LEU A 153 -3.51 -5.15 -0.54
C LEU A 153 -1.99 -5.15 -0.59
N LEU A 154 -1.41 -3.98 -0.74
CA LEU A 154 0.02 -3.75 -0.59
C LEU A 154 0.27 -3.23 0.83
N THR A 155 1.11 -3.94 1.57
CA THR A 155 1.61 -3.52 2.87
C THR A 155 3.02 -2.98 2.69
N VAL A 156 3.21 -1.70 3.04
CA VAL A 156 4.53 -1.08 3.12
C VAL A 156 5.13 -1.45 4.47
N VAL A 157 6.11 -2.33 4.48
CA VAL A 157 6.79 -2.76 5.71
C VAL A 157 7.94 -1.80 5.97
N TYR A 158 7.89 -1.09 7.09
CA TYR A 158 8.88 -0.08 7.46
C TYR A 158 9.32 -0.24 8.92
N ASP A 159 10.55 0.18 9.20
CA ASP A 159 11.11 0.28 10.54
C ASP A 159 11.43 1.76 10.83
N GLY A 160 10.69 2.32 11.78
CA GLY A 160 10.72 3.76 12.08
C GLY A 160 10.26 4.61 10.89
N ARG A 161 11.21 5.11 10.08
CA ARG A 161 10.96 5.91 8.86
C ARG A 161 11.51 5.25 7.60
N VAL A 162 12.16 4.10 7.72
CA VAL A 162 12.82 3.43 6.60
C VAL A 162 11.95 2.29 6.12
N VAL A 163 11.50 2.36 4.86
CA VAL A 163 10.82 1.24 4.21
C VAL A 163 11.83 0.12 3.96
N GLN A 164 11.52 -1.07 4.49
CA GLN A 164 12.34 -2.26 4.34
C GLN A 164 11.93 -3.05 3.09
N ARG A 165 10.62 -3.28 2.92
CA ARG A 165 10.08 -4.05 1.80
C ARG A 165 8.61 -3.72 1.53
N LEU A 166 8.12 -4.25 0.42
CA LEU A 166 6.74 -4.14 -0.02
C LEU A 166 6.16 -5.55 -0.12
N ASP A 167 5.07 -5.81 0.62
CA ASP A 167 4.42 -7.12 0.66
C ASP A 167 3.03 -7.00 0.02
N LEU A 168 2.78 -7.77 -1.05
CA LEU A 168 1.49 -7.76 -1.77
C LEU A 168 0.68 -9.01 -1.44
N MET A 169 -0.60 -8.81 -1.12
CA MET A 169 -1.57 -9.85 -0.81
C MET A 169 -2.79 -9.75 -1.73
N LYS A 170 -3.37 -10.89 -2.07
CA LYS A 170 -4.59 -10.99 -2.89
C LYS A 170 -5.80 -11.25 -2.01
N SER A 171 -6.89 -10.51 -2.26
CA SER A 171 -8.20 -10.81 -1.70
C SER A 171 -8.93 -11.88 -2.50
N LYS A 172 -9.88 -12.54 -1.85
CA LYS A 172 -10.89 -13.37 -2.57
C LYS A 172 -11.99 -12.53 -3.22
N ALA A 173 -12.13 -11.27 -2.79
CA ALA A 173 -13.08 -10.34 -3.36
C ALA A 173 -12.67 -9.87 -4.75
N SER A 174 -13.65 -9.72 -5.63
CA SER A 174 -13.46 -9.07 -6.93
C SER A 174 -14.64 -8.18 -7.26
N VAL A 175 -14.36 -6.94 -7.62
CA VAL A 175 -15.34 -5.94 -8.05
C VAL A 175 -14.70 -5.11 -9.16
N LEU A 176 -15.33 -5.06 -10.33
CA LEU A 176 -14.88 -4.23 -11.45
C LEU A 176 -15.09 -2.74 -11.11
N SER A 177 -14.09 -2.13 -10.48
CA SER A 177 -14.14 -0.72 -10.10
C SER A 177 -13.50 0.17 -11.16
N SER A 178 -14.11 1.34 -11.38
CA SER A 178 -13.58 2.41 -12.23
C SER A 178 -12.93 3.53 -11.41
N ALA A 179 -13.34 3.66 -10.14
CA ALA A 179 -12.80 4.62 -9.19
C ALA A 179 -12.82 4.03 -7.78
N VAL A 180 -11.86 4.43 -6.96
CA VAL A 180 -11.73 3.98 -5.58
C VAL A 180 -11.35 5.15 -4.68
N THR A 181 -11.98 5.23 -3.50
CA THR A 181 -11.64 6.25 -2.50
C THR A 181 -11.87 5.72 -1.09
N SER A 182 -10.95 5.98 -0.17
CA SER A 182 -11.20 5.75 1.25
C SER A 182 -12.16 6.80 1.81
N ILE A 183 -12.97 6.39 2.79
CA ILE A 183 -13.94 7.24 3.50
C ILE A 183 -13.76 6.97 4.99
N GLY A 184 -13.22 7.97 5.70
CA GLY A 184 -12.86 7.81 7.12
C GLY A 184 -11.84 6.68 7.31
N ASN A 185 -11.96 5.96 8.42
CA ASN A 185 -10.92 5.01 8.87
C ASN A 185 -11.33 3.54 8.69
N SER A 186 -12.54 3.27 8.21
CA SER A 186 -13.09 1.91 8.18
C SER A 186 -13.91 1.61 6.94
N PHE A 187 -14.05 2.58 6.02
CA PHE A 187 -14.80 2.37 4.79
C PHE A 187 -13.98 2.79 3.58
N PHE A 188 -14.25 2.13 2.46
CA PHE A 188 -13.85 2.62 1.15
C PHE A 188 -14.99 2.42 0.17
N PHE A 189 -15.07 3.33 -0.80
CA PHE A 189 -16.06 3.30 -1.85
C PHE A 189 -15.42 2.84 -3.15
N LEU A 190 -16.07 1.87 -3.79
CA LEU A 190 -15.76 1.36 -5.12
C LEU A 190 -16.83 1.87 -6.08
N GLY A 191 -16.47 2.87 -6.88
CA GLY A 191 -17.33 3.35 -7.96
C GLY A 191 -17.16 2.47 -9.19
N SER A 192 -18.24 1.87 -9.70
CA SER A 192 -18.23 1.13 -10.95
C SER A 192 -19.03 1.85 -12.04
N ARG A 193 -18.53 1.79 -13.28
CA ARG A 193 -19.30 2.20 -14.47
C ARG A 193 -20.05 1.05 -15.13
N LEU A 194 -19.67 -0.20 -14.83
CA LEU A 194 -20.15 -1.40 -15.51
C LEU A 194 -21.08 -2.25 -14.62
N GLY A 195 -21.16 -1.94 -13.34
CA GLY A 195 -22.03 -2.61 -12.38
C GLY A 195 -22.34 -1.70 -11.19
N ASP A 196 -22.78 -2.31 -10.10
CA ASP A 196 -23.14 -1.57 -8.90
C ASP A 196 -21.91 -1.00 -8.20
N SER A 197 -22.07 0.21 -7.65
CA SER A 197 -21.05 0.82 -6.81
C SER A 197 -21.23 0.33 -5.38
N LEU A 198 -20.12 0.01 -4.71
CA LEU A 198 -20.12 -0.62 -3.39
C LEU A 198 -19.46 0.29 -2.36
N LEU A 199 -20.08 0.37 -1.18
CA LEU A 199 -19.44 0.89 0.01
C LEU A 199 -19.04 -0.30 0.88
N VAL A 200 -17.74 -0.48 1.07
CA VAL A 200 -17.19 -1.64 1.77
C VAL A 200 -16.63 -1.19 3.11
N GLN A 201 -17.05 -1.86 4.18
CA GLN A 201 -16.43 -1.73 5.48
C GLN A 201 -15.23 -2.68 5.57
N PHE A 202 -14.10 -2.21 6.08
CA PHE A 202 -12.93 -3.04 6.32
C PHE A 202 -12.47 -2.93 7.77
N SER A 203 -11.91 -4.02 8.27
CA SER A 203 -11.27 -4.10 9.58
C SER A 203 -9.91 -4.75 9.40
N TYR A 204 -8.85 -4.08 9.83
CA TYR A 204 -7.52 -4.68 9.87
C TYR A 204 -7.33 -5.39 11.21
N CYS A 205 -6.91 -6.65 11.17
CA CYS A 205 -6.39 -7.31 12.36
C CYS A 205 -4.91 -6.95 12.44
N ALA A 206 -4.57 -5.91 13.20
CA ALA A 206 -3.19 -5.66 13.55
C ALA A 206 -2.68 -6.86 14.35
N SER A 207 -1.77 -7.64 13.79
CA SER A 207 -1.03 -8.65 14.53
C SER A 207 -0.19 -7.91 15.56
N LYS A 208 -0.74 -7.72 16.76
CA LYS A 208 0.03 -7.29 17.93
C LYS A 208 1.11 -8.36 18.13
N SER A 209 2.36 -7.92 18.14
CA SER A 209 3.48 -8.74 18.58
C SER A 209 3.14 -9.34 19.95
N VAL A 210 3.16 -10.66 20.02
CA VAL A 210 2.96 -11.42 21.27
C VAL A 210 4.21 -11.21 22.13
N LEU A 211 4.25 -10.13 22.89
CA LEU A 211 5.16 -9.98 24.01
C LEU A 211 4.49 -9.13 25.09
N GLN A 212 3.81 -9.79 26.02
CA GLN A 212 3.91 -9.59 27.46
C GLN A 212 2.75 -10.34 28.14
N ASP A 213 3.07 -11.47 28.77
CA ASP A 213 2.54 -11.85 30.09
C ASP A 213 3.23 -13.13 30.58
N LEU A 214 4.51 -12.99 30.93
CA LEU A 214 5.22 -13.94 31.79
C LEU A 214 6.26 -13.16 32.59
N THR A 215 5.83 -12.51 33.68
CA THR A 215 6.52 -12.40 34.99
C THR A 215 5.96 -11.21 35.78
N ASN A 216 5.07 -11.50 36.75
CA ASN A 216 5.36 -11.12 38.13
C ASN A 216 4.50 -11.92 39.10
N GLU A 217 5.05 -13.05 39.56
CA GLU A 217 4.62 -13.75 40.75
C GLU A 217 5.26 -13.08 41.98
N ARG A 218 4.45 -12.97 43.05
CA ARG A 218 4.77 -12.70 44.48
C ARG A 218 4.58 -11.28 45.00
N SER A 219 3.44 -11.08 45.64
CA SER A 219 3.36 -10.66 47.06
C SER A 219 2.05 -11.21 47.66
N ALA A 220 2.17 -11.89 48.80
CA ALA A 220 1.09 -12.43 49.63
C ALA A 220 0.28 -11.28 50.31
N ASP A 221 -0.97 -11.41 50.80
CA ASP A 221 -1.55 -12.35 51.76
C ASP A 221 -3.12 -12.40 51.71
N ILE A 222 -3.71 -13.61 51.82
CA ILE A 222 -4.76 -14.12 52.76
C ILE A 222 -6.03 -13.25 52.99
N GLU A 223 -7.32 -13.63 52.97
CA GLU A 223 -8.15 -14.88 52.99
C GLU A 223 -9.59 -14.49 52.53
N GLY A 224 -10.41 -15.43 52.03
CA GLY A 224 -11.88 -15.33 52.18
C GLY A 224 -12.77 -15.63 50.94
N ASP A 225 -13.24 -16.88 50.88
CA ASP A 225 -14.52 -17.38 50.30
C ASP A 225 -14.88 -17.27 48.80
N LEU A 226 -15.12 -18.46 48.23
CA LEU A 226 -15.92 -18.74 47.03
C LEU A 226 -17.30 -19.27 47.50
N PRO A 227 -18.42 -18.98 46.79
CA PRO A 227 -18.73 -19.84 45.64
C PRO A 227 -19.38 -19.15 44.42
N PHE A 228 -18.97 -19.67 43.26
CA PHE A 228 -19.69 -19.89 42.00
C PHE A 228 -21.03 -19.14 41.75
N SER A 229 -21.03 -18.26 40.74
CA SER A 229 -22.17 -18.16 39.81
C SER A 229 -21.73 -17.60 38.45
N LYS A 230 -21.89 -18.42 37.41
CA LYS A 230 -21.75 -18.04 36.00
C LYS A 230 -22.85 -17.06 35.64
N ARG A 231 -22.52 -15.80 35.36
CA ARG A 231 -23.46 -14.86 34.71
C ARG A 231 -22.85 -14.29 33.44
N LEU A 232 -23.17 -14.96 32.33
CA LEU A 232 -22.97 -14.50 30.96
C LEU A 232 -23.66 -13.14 30.79
N LYS A 233 -22.89 -12.05 30.68
CA LYS A 233 -23.45 -10.72 30.39
C LYS A 233 -23.65 -10.60 28.88
N ARG A 234 -24.93 -10.69 28.48
CA ARG A 234 -25.45 -10.31 27.16
C ARG A 234 -25.22 -8.80 26.95
N ILE A 235 -24.68 -8.44 25.80
CA ILE A 235 -24.63 -7.07 25.28
C ILE A 235 -25.92 -6.87 24.46
N PRO A 236 -26.66 -5.75 24.60
CA PRO A 236 -27.93 -5.57 23.93
C PRO A 236 -27.73 -5.16 22.46
N SER A 237 -28.50 -5.78 21.58
CA SER A 237 -28.64 -5.45 20.16
C SER A 237 -30.00 -4.79 19.91
N ASP A 238 -30.00 -3.51 19.53
CA ASP A 238 -31.09 -2.78 18.84
C ASP A 238 -30.56 -1.34 18.65
N VAL A 239 -30.56 -0.65 17.51
CA VAL A 239 -31.47 -0.62 16.36
C VAL A 239 -30.67 -0.11 15.14
N LEU A 240 -30.70 -0.84 14.02
CA LEU A 240 -30.69 -0.32 12.64
C LEU A 240 -30.86 -1.51 11.69
N GLN A 241 -32.13 -1.90 11.50
CA GLN A 241 -32.54 -2.67 10.34
C GLN A 241 -32.54 -1.71 9.16
N ASP A 242 -31.65 -1.97 8.20
CA ASP A 242 -31.95 -2.12 6.77
C ASP A 242 -30.68 -1.78 5.96
N VAL A 243 -29.76 -2.76 5.86
CA VAL A 243 -28.72 -2.76 4.84
C VAL A 243 -28.68 -4.17 4.26
N THR A 244 -29.25 -4.28 3.06
CA THR A 244 -29.25 -5.49 2.24
C THR A 244 -27.81 -5.99 2.00
N SER A 245 -27.62 -7.31 2.22
CA SER A 245 -26.43 -8.12 1.94
C SER A 245 -25.08 -7.59 2.43
N VAL A 246 -24.69 -7.99 3.64
CA VAL A 246 -23.28 -7.92 4.10
C VAL A 246 -22.57 -9.18 3.59
N GLU A 247 -21.84 -9.08 2.49
CA GLU A 247 -20.91 -10.12 2.05
C GLU A 247 -19.53 -9.84 2.68
N GLU A 248 -19.04 -10.74 3.52
CA GLU A 248 -17.72 -10.61 4.15
C GLU A 248 -16.59 -10.91 3.14
N LEU A 249 -15.67 -9.96 3.00
CA LEU A 249 -14.50 -10.09 2.14
C LEU A 249 -13.25 -10.37 2.98
N SER A 250 -12.76 -11.61 2.93
CA SER A 250 -11.57 -12.03 3.71
C SER A 250 -10.27 -11.94 2.91
N PHE A 251 -9.19 -11.48 3.56
CA PHE A 251 -7.82 -11.56 3.05
C PHE A 251 -7.06 -12.68 3.77
N GLN A 252 -6.36 -13.54 3.03
CA GLN A 252 -5.53 -14.60 3.62
C GLN A 252 -4.07 -14.13 3.76
N ASN A 253 -3.56 -14.13 4.99
CA ASN A 253 -2.12 -14.13 5.26
C ASN A 253 -1.60 -15.55 5.01
N ILE A 254 -0.88 -15.77 3.91
CA ILE A 254 -0.12 -17.00 3.72
C ILE A 254 1.31 -16.71 4.17
N ILE A 255 1.56 -16.84 5.47
CA ILE A 255 2.91 -17.09 5.98
C ILE A 255 2.99 -18.61 6.16
N ALA A 256 3.52 -19.30 5.16
CA ALA A 256 3.88 -20.71 5.33
C ALA A 256 5.19 -20.78 6.13
N PRO A 257 5.26 -21.51 7.26
CA PRO A 257 6.53 -21.81 7.90
C PRO A 257 7.25 -22.88 7.06
N ASN A 258 8.50 -22.58 6.68
CA ASN A 258 9.42 -23.56 6.13
C ASN A 258 9.57 -24.75 7.09
N SER A 259 9.02 -25.90 6.74
CA SER A 259 9.48 -27.18 7.28
C SER A 259 10.38 -27.84 6.24
N LEU A 260 11.68 -27.90 6.56
CA LEU A 260 12.59 -28.88 5.97
C LEU A 260 11.98 -30.27 6.15
N GLU A 261 11.88 -31.04 5.06
CA GLU A 261 12.01 -32.49 5.17
C GLU A 261 12.76 -33.03 3.96
N SER A 262 13.95 -33.50 4.28
CA SER A 262 14.83 -34.35 3.48
C SER A 262 14.13 -35.59 2.96
N ALA A 263 14.33 -35.92 1.69
CA ALA A 263 14.24 -37.30 1.21
C ALA A 263 15.26 -37.53 0.10
N GLN A 264 16.30 -38.29 0.46
CA GLN A 264 17.11 -39.07 -0.47
C GLN A 264 16.21 -40.11 -1.16
N VAL A 265 16.32 -40.27 -2.48
CA VAL A 265 16.83 -41.45 -3.20
C VAL A 265 17.19 -40.99 -4.62
#